data_AF-A0A6A6D7Y6-F1
#
_entry.id   AF-A0A6A6D7Y6-F1
#
_cell.length_a   1.000
_cell.length_b   1.000
_cell.length_c   1.000
_cell.angle_alpha   90.00
_cell.angle_beta   90.00
_cell.angle_gamma   90.00
#
_symmetry.space_group_name_H-M   'P 1'
#
loop_
_entity.id
_entity.type
_entity.pdbx_description
1 polymer ?
#
loop_
_entity_poly.entity_id
_entity_poly.type
_entity_poly.pdbx_seq_one_letter_code
_entity_poly.pdbx_strand_id
1 'polypeptide(L)'
;MHQERQRRLIIEWLGAPDPSSRLNDAQKLRMPNTGDWFLKNDAFDLWKSTPRSIFWIYGIPGCGKTVLCSSIIEDLSELCHPDTGTLVAYFFFDFTTQDKQIVGLLLRSLLSQIMVQNQGILEPVQSLFTRNRGGFQRPGSKVLLSILHSILKAAGETYLILDALDECSERAELLEVLREIVEWGLENLHISVTSRGEKDIEEALIGLHSAQFRLEGKGVNEDIREYVHRTILKDTRLKKWPAEVQTEITSLLTGKAGEMFRWATCQLDALRKCIKLEQLRNTLNSLPRTLDDTYLGILSKIDPEFTHDAIRILSWLCFAFRPPTLSEVAEALAINLESSKYDTTQRIQDAKDILYICGSLVTKSSDFGGVLKLSHYSVKEYLTSSRILQSDQSEYYISEQAAGIFIAKTCLIYLHQFDFSSHAEADAARTDHVLIQYSTDFWSEHFKRAEQAPELLSLAIDLLDETKSSFLNWAWFAGIVPDGFYTETPRWTSQTRNSTILYYAVLIGSLDLIKAALDRGPDVHAEGGVFGTALTLAAYKGDATIVQLLLSSGAEVNYQAGIFGNALQASAYWGWVEIVALLISHGAK
;
A
#
# COMPACT_ATOMS: atom_id res chain seq x y z
N MET A 1 -29.24 -20.49 5.76
CA MET A 1 -28.65 -19.75 6.92
C MET A 1 -27.29 -20.28 7.35
N HIS A 2 -27.08 -21.59 7.56
CA HIS A 2 -25.77 -22.11 8.02
C HIS A 2 -24.63 -21.94 6.99
N GLN A 3 -24.86 -22.30 5.73
CA GLN A 3 -23.88 -22.13 4.64
C GLN A 3 -23.49 -20.67 4.40
N GLU A 4 -24.43 -19.73 4.48
CA GLU A 4 -24.15 -18.30 4.30
C GLU A 4 -23.30 -17.73 5.44
N ARG A 5 -23.57 -18.13 6.69
CA ARG A 5 -22.73 -17.77 7.84
C ARG A 5 -21.32 -18.32 7.70
N GLN A 6 -21.18 -19.56 7.24
CA GLN A 6 -19.90 -20.19 7.02
C GLN A 6 -19.11 -19.51 5.89
N ARG A 7 -19.78 -19.12 4.80
CA ARG A 7 -19.18 -18.37 3.70
C ARG A 7 -18.59 -17.04 4.18
N ARG A 8 -19.35 -16.27 4.97
CA ARG A 8 -18.86 -15.00 5.54
C ARG A 8 -17.62 -15.19 6.40
N LEU A 9 -17.61 -16.21 7.26
CA LEU A 9 -16.43 -16.54 8.10
C LEU A 9 -15.19 -16.86 7.24
N ILE A 10 -15.35 -17.57 6.13
CA ILE A 10 -14.24 -17.89 5.22
C ILE A 10 -13.74 -16.63 4.51
N ILE A 11 -14.64 -15.77 4.04
CA ILE A 11 -14.28 -14.49 3.39
C ILE A 11 -13.53 -13.58 4.36
N GLU A 12 -14.03 -13.46 5.60
CA GLU A 12 -13.36 -12.71 6.68
C GLU A 12 -11.97 -13.29 6.99
N TRP A 13 -11.85 -14.62 7.04
CA TRP A 13 -10.57 -15.30 7.27
C TRP A 13 -9.55 -15.07 6.15
N LEU A 14 -9.97 -15.09 4.88
CA LEU A 14 -9.09 -14.75 3.77
C LEU A 14 -8.51 -13.34 3.95
N GLY A 15 -9.24 -12.43 4.59
CA GLY A 15 -8.75 -11.08 4.89
C GLY A 15 -8.32 -10.35 3.63
N ALA A 16 -9.10 -10.50 2.56
CA ALA A 16 -8.81 -9.91 1.27
C ALA A 16 -9.10 -8.40 1.28
N PRO A 17 -8.29 -7.58 0.57
CA PRO A 17 -8.58 -6.17 0.41
C PRO A 17 -9.83 -5.98 -0.46
N ASP A 18 -10.63 -4.97 -0.13
CA ASP A 18 -11.81 -4.59 -0.89
C ASP A 18 -11.43 -3.83 -2.18
N PRO A 19 -11.73 -4.40 -3.37
CA PRO A 19 -11.46 -3.74 -4.64
C PRO A 19 -12.53 -2.69 -5.00
N SER A 20 -13.71 -2.69 -4.34
CA SER A 20 -14.85 -1.84 -4.72
C SER A 20 -14.63 -0.34 -4.52
N SER A 21 -13.89 0.06 -3.48
CA SER A 21 -13.53 1.46 -3.23
C SER A 21 -12.85 2.10 -4.46
N ARG A 22 -11.89 1.41 -5.08
CA ARG A 22 -11.17 1.91 -6.27
C ARG A 22 -12.05 1.93 -7.52
N LEU A 23 -12.90 0.92 -7.68
CA LEU A 23 -13.90 0.90 -8.76
C LEU A 23 -14.84 2.11 -8.66
N ASN A 24 -15.38 2.36 -7.47
CA ASN A 24 -16.28 3.48 -7.21
C ASN A 24 -15.60 4.83 -7.47
N ASP A 25 -14.33 4.99 -7.06
CA ASP A 25 -13.57 6.21 -7.32
C ASP A 25 -13.30 6.43 -8.81
N ALA A 26 -12.97 5.37 -9.55
CA ALA A 26 -12.79 5.44 -11.00
C ALA A 26 -14.10 5.81 -11.72
N GLN A 27 -15.23 5.25 -11.29
CA GLN A 27 -16.56 5.55 -11.83
C GLN A 27 -16.98 7.00 -11.57
N LYS A 28 -16.63 7.59 -10.41
CA LYS A 28 -16.88 9.02 -10.13
C LYS A 28 -16.14 9.95 -11.08
N LEU A 29 -14.98 9.54 -11.59
CA LEU A 29 -14.17 10.31 -12.54
C LEU A 29 -14.65 10.13 -13.99
N ARG A 30 -15.40 9.07 -14.29
CA ARG A 30 -15.92 8.76 -15.61
C ARG A 30 -16.95 9.80 -16.06
N MET A 31 -16.82 10.30 -17.29
CA MET A 31 -17.90 11.06 -17.94
C MET A 31 -18.77 10.09 -18.75
N PRO A 32 -20.08 10.39 -18.93
CA PRO A 32 -20.92 9.62 -19.83
C PRO A 32 -20.27 9.48 -21.22
N ASN A 33 -20.20 8.24 -21.70
CA ASN A 33 -19.57 7.78 -22.94
C ASN A 33 -18.03 7.74 -22.96
N THR A 34 -17.34 8.02 -21.85
CA THR A 34 -15.87 7.83 -21.77
C THR A 34 -15.53 6.36 -21.96
N GLY A 35 -14.61 6.09 -22.89
CA GLY A 35 -14.20 4.74 -23.27
C GLY A 35 -15.14 4.00 -24.22
N ASP A 36 -16.24 4.60 -24.68
CA ASP A 36 -17.19 3.96 -25.62
C ASP A 36 -16.51 3.51 -26.92
N TRP A 37 -15.57 4.31 -27.41
CA TRP A 37 -14.80 4.01 -28.62
C TRP A 37 -13.94 2.76 -28.47
N PHE A 38 -13.56 2.41 -27.24
CA PHE A 38 -12.84 1.18 -26.93
C PHE A 38 -13.81 0.01 -26.75
N LEU A 39 -14.92 0.20 -26.04
CA LEU A 39 -15.92 -0.86 -25.84
C LEU A 39 -16.58 -1.31 -27.16
N LYS A 40 -16.61 -0.43 -28.17
CA LYS A 40 -17.11 -0.70 -29.53
C LYS A 40 -15.99 -1.13 -30.50
N ASN A 41 -14.80 -1.43 -29.98
CA ASN A 41 -13.65 -1.82 -30.80
C ASN A 41 -13.67 -3.33 -31.08
N ASP A 42 -13.40 -3.71 -32.33
CA ASP A 42 -13.35 -5.10 -32.76
C ASP A 42 -12.37 -5.96 -31.93
N ALA A 43 -11.24 -5.39 -31.46
CA ALA A 43 -10.27 -6.09 -30.64
C ALA A 43 -10.84 -6.46 -29.25
N PHE A 44 -11.70 -5.60 -28.68
CA PHE A 44 -12.35 -5.88 -27.41
C PHE A 44 -13.42 -6.96 -27.55
N ASP A 45 -14.23 -6.90 -28.61
CA ASP A 45 -15.23 -7.93 -28.91
C ASP A 45 -14.58 -9.28 -29.27
N LEU A 46 -13.45 -9.25 -29.99
CA LEU A 46 -12.66 -10.45 -30.28
C LEU A 46 -12.10 -11.05 -28.98
N TRP A 47 -11.56 -10.24 -28.08
CA TRP A 47 -11.07 -10.73 -26.79
C TRP A 47 -12.18 -11.38 -25.97
N LYS A 48 -13.36 -10.76 -25.89
CA LYS A 48 -14.53 -11.29 -25.13
C LYS A 48 -15.01 -12.65 -25.63
N SER A 49 -14.84 -12.94 -26.92
CA SER A 49 -15.35 -14.14 -27.59
C SER A 49 -14.30 -15.21 -27.85
N THR A 50 -13.00 -14.87 -27.79
CA THR A 50 -11.90 -15.81 -28.03
C THR A 50 -11.64 -16.64 -26.77
N PRO A 51 -11.68 -17.99 -26.85
CA PRO A 51 -11.34 -18.84 -25.71
C PRO A 51 -9.90 -18.62 -25.24
N ARG A 52 -9.67 -18.70 -23.92
CA ARG A 52 -8.34 -18.56 -23.31
C ARG A 52 -7.62 -17.27 -23.78
N SER A 53 -8.29 -16.14 -23.67
CA SER A 53 -7.79 -14.87 -24.20
C SER A 53 -7.12 -14.01 -23.13
N ILE A 54 -6.04 -13.33 -23.51
CA ILE A 54 -5.38 -12.32 -22.68
C ILE A 54 -5.24 -11.02 -23.46
N PHE A 55 -5.66 -9.91 -22.85
CA PHE A 55 -5.66 -8.58 -23.45
C PHE A 55 -4.90 -7.60 -22.59
N TRP A 56 -3.85 -7.04 -23.14
CA TRP A 56 -2.97 -6.09 -22.48
C TRP A 56 -3.24 -4.69 -22.99
N ILE A 57 -3.75 -3.84 -22.08
CA ILE A 57 -4.03 -2.44 -22.34
C ILE A 57 -2.94 -1.59 -21.69
N TYR A 58 -2.17 -0.86 -22.49
CA TYR A 58 -1.06 -0.05 -21.97
C TYR A 58 -1.07 1.38 -22.47
N GLY A 59 -0.45 2.27 -21.71
CA GLY A 59 -0.41 3.69 -22.08
C GLY A 59 0.39 4.52 -21.09
N ILE A 60 0.58 5.79 -21.44
CA ILE A 60 1.34 6.75 -20.64
C ILE A 60 0.68 7.00 -19.26
N PRO A 61 1.43 7.54 -18.28
CA PRO A 61 0.86 7.91 -16.99
C PRO A 61 -0.28 8.92 -17.14
N GLY A 62 -1.39 8.68 -16.45
CA GLY A 62 -2.53 9.61 -16.45
C GLY A 62 -3.35 9.65 -17.76
N CYS A 63 -3.22 8.66 -18.66
CA CYS A 63 -4.06 8.55 -19.86
C CYS A 63 -5.46 7.94 -19.61
N GLY A 64 -5.80 7.60 -18.37
CA GLY A 64 -7.13 7.12 -18.01
C GLY A 64 -7.33 5.60 -17.96
N LYS A 65 -6.24 4.80 -17.89
CA LYS A 65 -6.30 3.32 -17.81
C LYS A 65 -7.30 2.80 -16.77
N THR A 66 -7.19 3.28 -15.53
CA THR A 66 -8.09 2.89 -14.43
C THR A 66 -9.55 3.25 -14.68
N VAL A 67 -9.81 4.40 -15.31
CA VAL A 67 -11.18 4.82 -15.69
C VAL A 67 -11.70 3.89 -16.79
N LEU A 68 -10.89 3.56 -17.80
CA LEU A 68 -11.28 2.60 -18.83
C LEU A 68 -11.54 1.21 -18.24
N CYS A 69 -10.69 0.76 -17.32
CA CYS A 69 -10.85 -0.49 -16.60
C CYS A 69 -12.20 -0.56 -15.87
N SER A 70 -12.63 0.55 -15.24
CA SER A 70 -13.97 0.64 -14.64
C SER A 70 -15.10 0.50 -15.66
N SER A 71 -14.95 1.05 -16.87
CA SER A 71 -15.94 0.90 -17.95
C SER A 71 -16.02 -0.55 -18.45
N ILE A 72 -14.88 -1.25 -18.53
CA ILE A 72 -14.82 -2.67 -18.91
C ILE A 72 -15.55 -3.52 -17.87
N ILE A 73 -15.29 -3.28 -16.58
CA ILE A 73 -15.94 -4.02 -15.49
C ILE A 73 -17.45 -3.79 -15.51
N GLU A 74 -17.91 -2.57 -15.79
CA GLU A 74 -19.33 -2.24 -15.90
C GLU A 74 -19.99 -2.96 -17.09
N ASP A 75 -19.40 -2.90 -18.28
CA ASP A 75 -19.86 -3.62 -19.49
C ASP A 75 -19.97 -5.13 -19.26
N LEU A 76 -18.95 -5.73 -18.62
CA LEU A 76 -18.93 -7.16 -18.33
C LEU A 76 -19.89 -7.54 -17.19
N SER A 77 -20.13 -6.64 -16.23
CA SER A 77 -21.07 -6.89 -15.14
C SER A 77 -22.52 -6.95 -15.64
N GLU A 78 -22.84 -6.27 -16.75
CA GLU A 78 -24.14 -6.42 -17.41
C GLU A 78 -24.34 -7.81 -18.03
N LEU A 79 -23.24 -8.52 -18.34
CA LEU A 79 -23.27 -9.91 -18.83
C LEU A 79 -23.41 -10.92 -17.68
N CYS A 80 -23.12 -10.53 -16.44
CA CYS A 80 -23.25 -11.39 -15.27
C CYS A 80 -24.72 -11.55 -14.85
N HIS A 81 -25.37 -12.60 -15.35
CA HIS A 81 -26.68 -13.04 -14.84
C HIS A 81 -26.53 -14.34 -14.03
N PRO A 82 -27.25 -14.52 -12.89
CA PRO A 82 -27.21 -15.77 -12.11
C PRO A 82 -27.46 -17.04 -12.93
N ASP A 83 -28.22 -16.90 -14.02
CA ASP A 83 -28.59 -18.01 -14.91
C ASP A 83 -27.52 -18.35 -15.97
N THR A 84 -26.60 -17.42 -16.26
CA THR A 84 -25.52 -17.60 -17.25
C THR A 84 -24.28 -18.26 -16.66
N GLY A 85 -24.09 -18.17 -15.35
CA GLY A 85 -22.90 -18.67 -14.66
C GLY A 85 -21.62 -17.89 -14.94
N THR A 86 -21.71 -16.75 -15.65
CA THR A 86 -20.60 -15.86 -15.97
C THR A 86 -20.11 -15.12 -14.73
N LEU A 87 -18.79 -15.12 -14.51
CA LEU A 87 -18.13 -14.48 -13.36
C LEU A 87 -17.25 -13.33 -13.81
N VAL A 88 -17.24 -12.25 -13.04
CA VAL A 88 -16.35 -11.10 -13.24
C VAL A 88 -15.61 -10.84 -11.93
N ALA A 89 -14.30 -11.06 -11.90
CA ALA A 89 -13.48 -10.72 -10.75
C ALA A 89 -12.41 -9.72 -11.15
N TYR A 90 -12.15 -8.75 -10.28
CA TYR A 90 -11.24 -7.65 -10.60
C TYR A 90 -10.36 -7.26 -9.42
N PHE A 91 -9.21 -6.66 -9.72
CA PHE A 91 -8.31 -6.14 -8.71
C PHE A 91 -7.62 -4.88 -9.20
N PHE A 92 -7.58 -3.86 -8.35
CA PHE A 92 -6.88 -2.62 -8.62
C PHE A 92 -5.61 -2.58 -7.78
N PHE A 93 -4.46 -2.73 -8.43
CA PHE A 93 -3.20 -2.40 -7.78
C PHE A 93 -3.18 -0.91 -7.46
N ASP A 94 -2.59 -0.58 -6.31
CA ASP A 94 -2.61 0.78 -5.78
C ASP A 94 -1.32 1.10 -5.04
N PHE A 95 -0.53 2.01 -5.61
CA PHE A 95 0.74 2.46 -5.06
C PHE A 95 0.64 3.11 -3.66
N THR A 96 -0.56 3.53 -3.25
CA THR A 96 -0.79 4.18 -1.95
C THR A 96 -1.06 3.20 -0.81
N THR A 97 -1.46 1.96 -1.10
CA THR A 97 -1.91 0.99 -0.08
C THR A 97 -1.13 -0.31 -0.22
N GLN A 98 -0.30 -0.66 0.76
CA GLN A 98 0.56 -1.86 0.69
C GLN A 98 -0.23 -3.15 0.45
N ASP A 99 -1.40 -3.31 1.07
CA ASP A 99 -2.27 -4.48 0.89
C ASP A 99 -2.74 -4.68 -0.56
N LYS A 100 -2.70 -3.62 -1.38
CA LYS A 100 -3.05 -3.64 -2.80
C LYS A 100 -1.82 -3.75 -3.70
N GLN A 101 -0.66 -4.12 -3.16
CA GLN A 101 0.60 -4.29 -3.91
C GLN A 101 1.15 -5.73 -3.82
N ILE A 102 0.51 -6.59 -3.02
CA ILE A 102 0.94 -7.95 -2.68
C ILE A 102 0.12 -8.99 -3.46
N VAL A 103 0.80 -9.95 -4.10
CA VAL A 103 0.20 -11.00 -4.94
C VAL A 103 -0.67 -11.95 -4.11
N GLY A 104 -0.22 -12.30 -2.90
CA GLY A 104 -1.02 -13.11 -1.98
C GLY A 104 -2.39 -12.50 -1.67
N LEU A 105 -2.51 -11.17 -1.62
CA LEU A 105 -3.76 -10.47 -1.36
C LEU A 105 -4.63 -10.31 -2.61
N LEU A 106 -4.02 -10.16 -3.79
CA LEU A 106 -4.71 -10.32 -5.08
C LEU A 106 -5.44 -11.66 -5.13
N LEU A 107 -4.73 -12.77 -4.91
CA LEU A 107 -5.31 -14.11 -5.02
C LEU A 107 -6.48 -14.31 -4.03
N ARG A 108 -6.34 -13.81 -2.80
CA ARG A 108 -7.42 -13.86 -1.81
C ARG A 108 -8.63 -13.02 -2.23
N SER A 109 -8.42 -11.86 -2.84
CA SER A 109 -9.50 -11.00 -3.34
C SER A 109 -10.26 -11.65 -4.49
N LEU A 110 -9.55 -12.25 -5.45
CA LEU A 110 -10.18 -12.98 -6.56
C LEU A 110 -11.04 -14.15 -6.04
N LEU A 111 -10.49 -14.95 -5.12
CA LEU A 111 -11.22 -16.06 -4.50
C LEU A 111 -12.48 -15.57 -3.77
N SER A 112 -12.37 -14.53 -2.95
CA SER A 112 -13.51 -13.94 -2.24
C SER A 112 -14.61 -13.46 -3.20
N GLN A 113 -14.25 -12.79 -4.30
CA GLN A 113 -15.21 -12.32 -5.29
C GLN A 113 -15.95 -13.47 -6.00
N ILE A 114 -15.21 -14.50 -6.42
CA ILE A 114 -15.80 -15.68 -7.06
C ILE A 114 -16.75 -16.41 -6.10
N MET A 115 -16.38 -16.54 -4.82
CA MET A 115 -17.24 -17.17 -3.80
C MET A 115 -18.53 -16.40 -3.52
N VAL A 116 -18.51 -15.07 -3.64
CA VAL A 116 -19.70 -14.23 -3.48
C VAL A 116 -20.64 -14.40 -4.68
N GLN A 117 -20.09 -14.50 -5.88
CA GLN A 117 -20.86 -14.60 -7.12
C GLN A 117 -21.41 -16.02 -7.39
N ASN A 118 -20.67 -17.06 -7.01
CA ASN A 118 -21.07 -18.44 -7.27
C ASN A 118 -21.23 -19.26 -5.99
N GLN A 119 -22.49 -19.55 -5.65
CA GLN A 119 -22.80 -20.26 -4.43
C GLN A 119 -22.39 -21.74 -4.44
N GLY A 120 -22.21 -22.34 -5.62
CA GLY A 120 -21.81 -23.75 -5.79
C GLY A 120 -20.32 -24.01 -5.55
N ILE A 121 -19.48 -22.96 -5.58
CA ILE A 121 -18.02 -23.09 -5.51
C ILE A 121 -17.52 -22.84 -4.07
N LEU A 122 -18.10 -23.55 -3.10
CA LEU A 122 -17.71 -23.42 -1.68
C LEU A 122 -16.71 -24.50 -1.23
N GLU A 123 -16.80 -25.71 -1.79
CA GLU A 123 -16.12 -26.90 -1.27
C GLU A 123 -14.58 -26.80 -1.27
N PRO A 124 -13.90 -26.33 -2.35
CA PRO A 124 -12.44 -26.23 -2.36
C PRO A 124 -11.89 -25.26 -1.31
N VAL A 125 -12.54 -24.10 -1.13
CA VAL A 125 -12.10 -23.08 -0.16
C VAL A 125 -12.48 -23.47 1.26
N GLN A 126 -13.60 -24.17 1.45
CA GLN A 126 -13.99 -24.72 2.75
C GLN A 126 -13.00 -25.80 3.21
N SER A 127 -12.62 -26.71 2.31
CA SER A 127 -11.58 -27.71 2.57
C SER A 127 -10.24 -27.06 2.90
N LEU A 128 -9.89 -25.95 2.23
CA LEU A 128 -8.73 -25.14 2.59
C LEU A 128 -8.86 -24.53 4.00
N PHE A 129 -9.99 -23.90 4.32
CA PHE A 129 -10.25 -23.31 5.63
C PHE A 129 -10.10 -24.34 6.76
N THR A 130 -10.66 -25.53 6.59
CA THR A 130 -10.53 -26.63 7.56
C THR A 130 -9.09 -27.14 7.66
N ARG A 131 -8.38 -27.32 6.54
CA ARG A 131 -6.96 -27.75 6.53
C ARG A 131 -6.04 -26.71 7.16
N ASN A 132 -6.40 -25.44 7.05
CA ASN A 132 -5.75 -24.31 7.71
C ASN A 132 -6.25 -24.11 9.15
N ARG A 133 -6.58 -25.22 9.81
CA ARG A 133 -6.97 -25.32 11.23
C ARG A 133 -8.21 -24.52 11.58
N GLY A 134 -9.14 -24.29 10.66
CA GLY A 134 -10.34 -23.51 10.92
C GLY A 134 -10.08 -22.00 11.02
N GLY A 135 -9.04 -21.52 10.36
CA GLY A 135 -8.80 -20.09 10.18
C GLY A 135 -7.60 -19.50 10.93
N PHE A 136 -6.87 -20.29 11.73
CA PHE A 136 -5.73 -19.79 12.52
C PHE A 136 -4.45 -19.55 11.70
N GLN A 137 -4.38 -20.07 10.47
CA GLN A 137 -3.23 -19.87 9.58
C GLN A 137 -3.68 -19.36 8.22
N ARG A 138 -2.98 -18.36 7.67
CA ARG A 138 -3.24 -17.87 6.32
C ARG A 138 -2.52 -18.74 5.29
N PRO A 139 -3.16 -19.08 4.16
CA PRO A 139 -2.53 -19.87 3.10
C PRO A 139 -1.49 -19.02 2.33
N GLY A 140 -0.41 -19.66 1.88
CA GLY A 140 0.58 -19.06 0.98
C GLY A 140 0.10 -19.00 -0.48
N SER A 141 0.77 -18.18 -1.29
CA SER A 141 0.38 -17.89 -2.70
C SER A 141 0.19 -19.15 -3.54
N LYS A 142 1.12 -20.13 -3.48
CA LYS A 142 1.04 -21.38 -4.26
C LYS A 142 -0.23 -22.19 -3.95
N VAL A 143 -0.63 -22.24 -2.68
CA VAL A 143 -1.84 -22.97 -2.27
C VAL A 143 -3.08 -22.22 -2.76
N LEU A 144 -3.12 -20.90 -2.59
CA LEU A 144 -4.20 -20.05 -3.12
C LEU A 144 -4.36 -20.21 -4.63
N LEU A 145 -3.25 -20.25 -5.35
CA LEU A 145 -3.20 -20.41 -6.80
C LEU A 145 -3.75 -21.77 -7.25
N SER A 146 -3.39 -22.86 -6.56
CA SER A 146 -3.94 -24.20 -6.83
C SER A 146 -5.46 -24.29 -6.61
N ILE A 147 -5.98 -23.56 -5.61
CA ILE A 147 -7.40 -23.49 -5.32
C ILE A 147 -8.11 -22.64 -6.37
N LEU A 148 -7.53 -21.51 -6.77
CA LEU A 148 -8.05 -20.66 -7.84
C LEU A 148 -8.18 -21.46 -9.15
N HIS A 149 -7.17 -22.25 -9.54
CA HIS A 149 -7.25 -23.13 -10.70
C HIS A 149 -8.43 -24.10 -10.61
N SER A 150 -8.58 -24.78 -9.46
CA SER A 150 -9.66 -25.75 -9.25
C SER A 150 -11.05 -25.12 -9.38
N ILE A 151 -11.19 -23.88 -8.89
CA ILE A 151 -12.42 -23.10 -8.93
C ILE A 151 -12.75 -22.64 -10.35
N LEU A 152 -11.78 -22.04 -11.05
CA LEU A 152 -11.98 -21.53 -12.41
C LEU A 152 -12.27 -22.65 -13.41
N LYS A 153 -11.66 -23.83 -13.21
CA LYS A 153 -11.94 -25.03 -14.02
C LYS A 153 -13.38 -25.53 -13.87
N ALA A 154 -14.01 -25.31 -12.72
CA ALA A 154 -15.39 -25.70 -12.44
C ALA A 154 -16.40 -24.57 -12.67
N ALA A 155 -15.92 -23.35 -12.92
CA ALA A 155 -16.75 -22.18 -13.19
C ALA A 155 -17.26 -22.15 -14.64
N GLY A 156 -18.27 -21.32 -14.90
CA GLY A 156 -18.63 -20.93 -16.26
C GLY A 156 -17.63 -19.91 -16.83
N GLU A 157 -18.06 -19.15 -17.84
CA GLU A 157 -17.25 -18.07 -18.40
C GLU A 157 -16.77 -17.12 -17.31
N THR A 158 -15.46 -16.83 -17.27
CA THR A 158 -14.87 -16.01 -16.22
C THR A 158 -13.97 -14.94 -16.81
N TYR A 159 -14.24 -13.70 -16.46
CA TYR A 159 -13.44 -12.54 -16.80
C TYR A 159 -12.64 -12.07 -15.59
N LEU A 160 -11.31 -12.04 -15.71
CA LEU A 160 -10.39 -11.50 -14.72
C LEU A 160 -9.82 -10.15 -15.19
N ILE A 161 -10.05 -9.09 -14.43
CA ILE A 161 -9.63 -7.74 -14.79
C ILE A 161 -8.63 -7.21 -13.75
N LEU A 162 -7.38 -7.00 -14.16
CA LEU A 162 -6.32 -6.50 -13.27
C LEU A 162 -5.84 -5.13 -13.72
N ASP A 163 -6.04 -4.11 -12.89
CA ASP A 163 -5.62 -2.74 -13.19
C ASP A 163 -4.24 -2.42 -12.60
N ALA A 164 -3.42 -1.70 -13.37
CA ALA A 164 -2.15 -1.09 -12.98
C ALA A 164 -1.10 -2.09 -12.47
N LEU A 165 -0.75 -3.11 -13.26
CA LEU A 165 0.27 -4.11 -12.86
C LEU A 165 1.62 -3.47 -12.49
N ASP A 166 1.93 -2.30 -13.05
CA ASP A 166 3.14 -1.53 -12.72
C ASP A 166 3.16 -1.02 -11.26
N GLU A 167 2.02 -0.97 -10.57
CA GLU A 167 1.92 -0.56 -9.16
C GLU A 167 2.05 -1.72 -8.17
N CYS A 168 2.29 -2.96 -8.62
CA CYS A 168 2.57 -4.11 -7.76
C CYS A 168 4.03 -4.09 -7.26
N SER A 169 4.24 -4.25 -5.95
CA SER A 169 5.58 -4.33 -5.36
C SER A 169 6.24 -5.69 -5.59
N GLU A 170 5.45 -6.74 -5.71
CA GLU A 170 5.88 -8.13 -5.97
C GLU A 170 5.76 -8.47 -7.47
N ARG A 171 6.07 -7.50 -8.35
CA ARG A 171 5.79 -7.59 -9.78
C ARG A 171 6.36 -8.84 -10.46
N ALA A 172 7.57 -9.25 -10.09
CA ALA A 172 8.17 -10.47 -10.63
C ALA A 172 7.33 -11.72 -10.30
N GLU A 173 6.85 -11.84 -9.04
CA GLU A 173 5.93 -12.92 -8.64
C GLU A 173 4.60 -12.81 -9.39
N LEU A 174 4.07 -11.60 -9.55
CA LEU A 174 2.80 -11.36 -10.27
C LEU A 174 2.86 -11.84 -11.72
N LEU A 175 3.94 -11.54 -12.44
CA LEU A 175 4.10 -11.94 -13.85
C LEU A 175 4.25 -13.46 -13.99
N GLU A 176 4.91 -14.14 -13.04
CA GLU A 176 4.98 -15.61 -13.01
C GLU A 176 3.61 -16.23 -12.68
N VAL A 177 2.85 -15.64 -11.76
CA VAL A 177 1.48 -16.08 -11.47
C VAL A 177 0.58 -15.93 -12.70
N LEU A 178 0.66 -14.82 -13.42
CA LEU A 178 -0.10 -14.62 -14.66
C LEU A 178 0.25 -15.65 -15.73
N ARG A 179 1.54 -15.96 -15.86
CA ARG A 179 2.00 -17.02 -16.76
C ARG A 179 1.39 -18.36 -16.38
N GLU A 180 1.46 -18.74 -15.11
CA GLU A 180 0.89 -20.00 -14.63
C GLU A 180 -0.63 -20.08 -14.89
N ILE A 181 -1.37 -19.00 -14.65
CA ILE A 181 -2.81 -18.92 -14.93
C ILE A 181 -3.11 -19.15 -16.43
N VAL A 182 -2.34 -18.51 -17.32
CA VAL A 182 -2.51 -18.67 -18.78
C VAL A 182 -2.12 -20.08 -19.23
N GLU A 183 -1.11 -20.69 -18.61
CA GLU A 183 -0.63 -22.05 -18.91
C GLU A 183 -1.61 -23.15 -18.51
N TRP A 184 -2.55 -22.89 -17.58
CA TRP A 184 -3.63 -23.84 -17.27
C TRP A 184 -4.50 -24.19 -18.47
N GLY A 185 -4.54 -23.33 -19.49
CA GLY A 185 -5.24 -23.61 -20.74
C GLY A 185 -6.75 -23.67 -20.60
N LEU A 186 -7.32 -22.91 -19.65
CA LEU A 186 -8.76 -22.84 -19.42
C LEU A 186 -9.43 -22.06 -20.56
N GLU A 187 -10.31 -22.72 -21.32
CA GLU A 187 -11.01 -22.12 -22.47
C GLU A 187 -12.00 -21.03 -22.05
N ASN A 188 -12.62 -21.19 -20.88
CA ASN A 188 -13.62 -20.29 -20.29
C ASN A 188 -13.01 -19.07 -19.56
N LEU A 189 -11.71 -18.84 -19.70
CA LEU A 189 -10.99 -17.80 -18.97
C LEU A 189 -10.52 -16.68 -19.89
N HIS A 190 -10.93 -15.46 -19.56
CA HIS A 190 -10.55 -14.24 -20.26
C HIS A 190 -9.86 -13.28 -19.28
N ILE A 191 -8.66 -12.83 -19.61
CA ILE A 191 -7.86 -11.96 -18.73
C ILE A 191 -7.66 -10.62 -19.43
N SER A 192 -8.01 -9.52 -18.76
CA SER A 192 -7.66 -8.17 -19.19
C SER A 192 -6.74 -7.55 -18.15
N VAL A 193 -5.60 -7.02 -18.58
CA VAL A 193 -4.63 -6.35 -17.71
C VAL A 193 -4.33 -4.95 -18.20
N THR A 194 -4.20 -4.00 -17.28
CA THR A 194 -3.71 -2.65 -17.60
C THR A 194 -2.34 -2.39 -16.99
N SER A 195 -1.47 -1.69 -17.70
CA SER A 195 -0.18 -1.25 -17.15
C SER A 195 0.44 -0.09 -17.93
N ARG A 196 1.62 0.35 -17.48
CA ARG A 196 2.58 1.07 -18.34
C ARG A 196 3.32 0.09 -19.26
N GLY A 197 3.90 0.62 -20.35
CA GLY A 197 4.79 -0.12 -21.24
C GLY A 197 6.21 -0.26 -20.66
N GLU A 198 6.31 -0.81 -19.45
CA GLU A 198 7.61 -1.11 -18.84
C GLU A 198 8.17 -2.41 -19.41
N LYS A 199 9.49 -2.46 -19.61
CA LYS A 199 10.15 -3.50 -20.42
C LYS A 199 9.90 -4.92 -19.89
N ASP A 200 9.97 -5.11 -18.58
CA ASP A 200 9.72 -6.38 -17.91
C ASP A 200 8.28 -6.88 -18.11
N ILE A 201 7.29 -5.98 -18.00
CA ILE A 201 5.87 -6.28 -18.23
C ILE A 201 5.63 -6.58 -19.71
N GLU A 202 6.21 -5.78 -20.61
CA GLU A 202 6.11 -5.95 -22.06
C GLU A 202 6.66 -7.30 -22.50
N GLU A 203 7.88 -7.64 -22.09
CA GLU A 203 8.51 -8.93 -22.40
C GLU A 203 7.67 -10.11 -21.89
N ALA A 204 7.13 -10.01 -20.66
CA ALA A 204 6.30 -11.05 -20.08
C ALA A 204 4.97 -11.23 -20.83
N LEU A 205 4.21 -10.17 -21.06
CA LEU A 205 2.88 -10.26 -21.68
C LEU A 205 2.94 -10.60 -23.18
N ILE A 206 3.97 -10.14 -23.89
CA ILE A 206 4.25 -10.59 -25.26
C ILE A 206 4.52 -12.10 -25.29
N GLY A 207 5.30 -12.62 -24.33
CA GLY A 207 5.55 -14.05 -24.20
C GLY A 207 4.28 -14.88 -23.96
N LEU A 208 3.24 -14.28 -23.36
CA LEU A 208 1.92 -14.90 -23.17
C LEU A 208 1.00 -14.78 -24.38
N HIS A 209 1.49 -14.26 -25.52
CA HIS A 209 0.72 -14.03 -26.74
C HIS A 209 -0.52 -13.13 -26.49
N SER A 210 -0.39 -12.15 -25.58
CA SER A 210 -1.48 -11.21 -25.31
C SER A 210 -1.80 -10.36 -26.54
N ALA A 211 -3.08 -10.19 -26.83
CA ALA A 211 -3.52 -9.13 -27.72
C ALA A 211 -3.17 -7.78 -27.07
N GLN A 212 -2.62 -6.84 -27.85
CA GLN A 212 -2.10 -5.59 -27.33
C GLN A 212 -2.98 -4.42 -27.75
N PHE A 213 -3.22 -3.52 -26.82
CA PHE A 213 -3.95 -2.29 -27.08
C PHE A 213 -3.27 -1.10 -26.41
N ARG A 214 -2.69 -0.23 -27.23
CA ARG A 214 -2.14 1.03 -26.73
C ARG A 214 -3.23 2.08 -26.64
N LEU A 215 -3.43 2.63 -25.44
CA LEU A 215 -4.31 3.76 -25.18
C LEU A 215 -3.69 5.05 -25.70
N GLU A 216 -3.88 5.31 -26.99
CA GLU A 216 -3.42 6.51 -27.68
C GLU A 216 -4.38 6.92 -28.81
N GLY A 217 -4.13 8.08 -29.40
CA GLY A 217 -4.77 8.54 -30.61
C GLY A 217 -6.07 9.33 -30.40
N LYS A 218 -6.91 9.31 -31.44
CA LYS A 218 -8.08 10.21 -31.54
C LYS A 218 -9.14 9.96 -30.48
N GLY A 219 -9.37 8.70 -30.10
CA GLY A 219 -10.37 8.33 -29.09
C GLY A 219 -10.07 8.95 -27.72
N VAL A 220 -8.82 8.80 -27.24
CA VAL A 220 -8.36 9.41 -25.99
C VAL A 220 -8.45 10.93 -26.02
N ASN A 221 -8.05 11.56 -27.13
CA ASN A 221 -8.12 13.01 -27.28
C ASN A 221 -9.57 13.54 -27.33
N GLU A 222 -10.52 12.77 -27.87
CA GLU A 222 -11.94 13.13 -27.84
C GLU A 222 -12.49 13.05 -26.41
N ASP A 223 -12.15 11.99 -25.66
CA ASP A 223 -12.55 11.87 -24.26
C ASP A 223 -11.94 13.01 -23.40
N ILE A 224 -10.68 13.42 -23.65
CA ILE A 224 -10.06 14.58 -23.00
C ILE A 224 -10.83 15.86 -23.34
N ARG A 225 -11.19 16.05 -24.61
CA ARG A 225 -11.96 17.23 -25.06
C ARG A 225 -13.30 17.30 -24.34
N GLU A 226 -14.04 16.20 -24.31
CA GLU A 226 -15.35 16.12 -23.66
C GLU A 226 -15.22 16.33 -22.15
N TYR A 227 -14.20 15.75 -21.53
CA TYR A 227 -13.87 15.96 -20.12
C TYR A 227 -13.61 17.45 -19.81
N VAL A 228 -12.75 18.11 -20.59
CA VAL A 228 -12.44 19.54 -20.42
C VAL A 228 -13.69 20.39 -20.61
N HIS A 229 -14.42 20.15 -21.69
CA HIS A 229 -15.63 20.89 -22.03
C HIS A 229 -16.69 20.78 -20.93
N ARG A 230 -17.01 19.56 -20.49
CA ARG A 230 -17.98 19.33 -19.40
C ARG A 230 -17.52 19.90 -18.08
N THR A 231 -16.22 19.81 -17.77
CA THR A 231 -15.68 20.38 -16.54
C THR A 231 -15.88 21.89 -16.51
N ILE A 232 -15.64 22.58 -17.63
CA ILE A 232 -15.88 24.03 -17.76
C ILE A 232 -17.37 24.36 -17.57
N LEU A 233 -18.28 23.58 -18.15
CA LEU A 233 -19.72 23.83 -18.06
C LEU A 233 -20.32 23.57 -16.67
N LYS A 234 -19.77 22.61 -15.92
CA LYS A 234 -20.22 22.26 -14.57
C LYS A 234 -19.60 23.13 -13.49
N ASP A 235 -18.35 23.56 -13.68
CA ASP A 235 -17.58 24.28 -12.67
C ASP A 235 -17.97 25.77 -12.64
N THR A 236 -18.45 26.25 -11.49
CA THR A 236 -18.93 27.65 -11.34
C THR A 236 -17.83 28.68 -11.58
N ARG A 237 -16.56 28.36 -11.32
CA ARG A 237 -15.43 29.28 -11.53
C ARG A 237 -14.96 29.34 -12.98
N LEU A 238 -15.19 28.30 -13.76
CA LEU A 238 -14.82 28.23 -15.18
C LEU A 238 -15.98 28.62 -16.10
N LYS A 239 -17.21 28.24 -15.76
CA LYS A 239 -18.43 28.56 -16.52
C LYS A 239 -18.66 30.06 -16.70
N LYS A 240 -18.11 30.89 -15.80
CA LYS A 240 -18.24 32.36 -15.83
C LYS A 240 -17.66 33.01 -17.09
N TRP A 241 -16.76 32.32 -17.81
CA TRP A 241 -16.11 32.87 -19.00
C TRP A 241 -17.03 32.85 -20.23
N PRO A 242 -16.88 33.79 -21.18
CA PRO A 242 -17.66 33.79 -22.42
C PRO A 242 -17.47 32.51 -23.24
N ALA A 243 -18.48 32.12 -24.04
CA ALA A 243 -18.45 30.88 -24.83
C ALA A 243 -17.23 30.78 -25.78
N GLU A 244 -16.79 31.91 -26.35
CA GLU A 244 -15.57 32.00 -27.17
C GLU A 244 -14.32 31.59 -26.38
N VAL A 245 -14.19 32.09 -25.15
CA VAL A 245 -13.07 31.78 -24.25
C VAL A 245 -13.14 30.33 -23.76
N GLN A 246 -14.34 29.81 -23.48
CA GLN A 246 -14.52 28.39 -23.13
C GLN A 246 -14.08 27.47 -24.28
N THR A 247 -14.39 27.85 -25.52
CA THR A 247 -13.96 27.13 -26.73
C THR A 247 -12.44 27.21 -26.91
N GLU A 248 -11.85 28.39 -26.68
CA GLU A 248 -10.40 28.60 -26.69
C GLU A 248 -9.69 27.69 -25.67
N ILE A 249 -10.15 27.68 -24.41
CA ILE A 249 -9.60 26.80 -23.36
C ILE A 249 -9.70 25.33 -23.80
N THR A 250 -10.88 24.91 -24.26
CA THR A 250 -11.13 23.51 -24.65
C THR A 250 -10.20 23.08 -25.78
N SER A 251 -10.09 23.89 -26.84
CA SER A 251 -9.23 23.62 -27.99
C SER A 251 -7.74 23.56 -27.58
N LEU A 252 -7.29 24.53 -26.80
CA LEU A 252 -5.88 24.68 -26.46
C LEU A 252 -5.41 23.61 -25.47
N LEU A 253 -6.22 23.26 -24.46
CA LEU A 253 -5.89 22.18 -23.53
C LEU A 253 -5.92 20.82 -24.23
N THR A 254 -6.91 20.55 -25.08
CA THR A 254 -6.97 19.29 -25.84
C THR A 254 -5.77 19.15 -26.77
N GLY A 255 -5.38 20.22 -27.47
CA GLY A 255 -4.26 20.20 -28.41
C GLY A 255 -2.89 20.02 -27.73
N LYS A 256 -2.73 20.44 -26.47
CA LYS A 256 -1.48 20.32 -25.71
C LYS A 256 -1.42 19.16 -24.74
N ALA A 257 -2.55 18.53 -24.39
CA ALA A 257 -2.59 17.48 -23.38
C ALA A 257 -1.78 16.23 -23.76
N GLY A 258 -1.56 15.98 -25.05
CA GLY A 258 -0.76 14.84 -25.52
C GLY A 258 -1.24 13.52 -24.92
N GLU A 259 -2.55 13.28 -24.92
CA GLU A 259 -3.20 12.07 -24.38
C GLU A 259 -3.12 11.91 -22.85
N MET A 260 -2.69 12.95 -22.12
CA MET A 260 -2.63 12.96 -20.66
C MET A 260 -3.82 13.71 -20.03
N PHE A 261 -4.82 12.99 -19.53
CA PHE A 261 -5.91 13.58 -18.73
C PHE A 261 -5.38 14.32 -17.51
N ARG A 262 -4.31 13.79 -16.90
CA ARG A 262 -3.72 14.40 -15.70
C ARG A 262 -3.19 15.80 -15.98
N TRP A 263 -2.51 16.00 -17.11
CA TRP A 263 -2.03 17.32 -17.51
C TRP A 263 -3.19 18.29 -17.70
N ALA A 264 -4.25 17.88 -18.42
CA ALA A 264 -5.43 18.72 -18.65
C ALA A 264 -6.13 19.11 -17.34
N THR A 265 -6.24 18.16 -16.40
CA THR A 265 -6.81 18.41 -15.05
C THR A 265 -5.99 19.45 -14.28
N CYS A 266 -4.66 19.32 -14.26
CA CYS A 266 -3.80 20.29 -13.60
C CYS A 266 -3.91 21.69 -14.21
N GLN A 267 -4.06 21.80 -15.54
CA GLN A 267 -4.26 23.11 -16.18
C GLN A 267 -5.62 23.70 -15.82
N LEU A 268 -6.69 22.89 -15.77
CA LEU A 268 -8.00 23.36 -15.31
C LEU A 268 -7.94 23.89 -13.86
N ASP A 269 -7.20 23.22 -12.97
CA ASP A 269 -6.94 23.70 -11.61
C ASP A 269 -6.24 25.07 -11.56
N ALA A 270 -5.25 25.29 -12.44
CA ALA A 270 -4.61 26.58 -12.57
C ALA A 270 -5.58 27.66 -13.07
N LEU A 271 -6.40 27.35 -14.08
CA LEU A 271 -7.37 28.28 -14.65
C LEU A 271 -8.52 28.63 -13.68
N ARG A 272 -8.90 27.72 -12.77
CA ARG A 272 -9.88 27.98 -11.70
C ARG A 272 -9.50 29.14 -10.79
N LYS A 273 -8.20 29.45 -10.68
CA LYS A 273 -7.66 30.56 -9.86
C LYS A 273 -7.73 31.90 -10.58
N CYS A 274 -7.95 31.92 -11.90
CA CYS A 274 -7.99 33.15 -12.69
C CYS A 274 -9.28 33.95 -12.42
N ILE A 275 -9.13 35.24 -12.15
CA ILE A 275 -10.25 36.16 -11.91
C ILE A 275 -10.45 37.07 -13.12
N LYS A 276 -9.37 37.59 -13.70
CA LYS A 276 -9.39 38.50 -14.87
C LYS A 276 -9.06 37.77 -16.16
N LEU A 277 -9.65 38.20 -17.28
CA LEU A 277 -9.41 37.59 -18.60
C LEU A 277 -7.94 37.67 -19.01
N GLU A 278 -7.25 38.76 -18.66
CA GLU A 278 -5.81 38.91 -18.90
C GLU A 278 -4.99 37.85 -18.16
N GLN A 279 -5.29 37.58 -16.89
CA GLN A 279 -4.64 36.52 -16.11
C GLN A 279 -4.87 35.14 -16.72
N LEU A 280 -6.10 34.89 -17.18
CA LEU A 280 -6.47 33.65 -17.85
C LEU A 280 -5.64 33.45 -19.14
N ARG A 281 -5.59 34.47 -20.01
CA ARG A 281 -4.82 34.42 -21.26
C ARG A 281 -3.32 34.27 -21.01
N ASN A 282 -2.79 34.97 -20.02
CA ASN A 282 -1.39 34.82 -19.62
C ASN A 282 -1.10 33.38 -19.18
N THR A 283 -2.01 32.77 -18.40
CA THR A 283 -1.90 31.37 -17.98
C THR A 283 -1.98 30.39 -19.15
N LEU A 284 -2.88 30.63 -20.12
CA LEU A 284 -2.99 29.81 -21.34
C LEU A 284 -1.74 29.93 -22.25
N ASN A 285 -1.11 31.09 -22.26
CA ASN A 285 0.13 31.33 -23.02
C ASN A 285 1.36 30.70 -22.36
N SER A 286 1.38 30.60 -21.03
CA SER A 286 2.49 30.03 -20.25
C SER A 286 2.28 28.57 -19.82
N LEU A 287 1.40 27.83 -20.50
CA LEU A 287 1.14 26.43 -20.13
C LEU A 287 2.39 25.56 -20.26
N PRO A 288 2.63 24.67 -19.27
CA PRO A 288 3.75 23.75 -19.26
C PRO A 288 3.72 22.79 -20.45
N ARG A 289 4.88 22.37 -20.96
CA ARG A 289 4.97 21.44 -22.10
C ARG A 289 4.79 20.00 -21.66
N THR A 290 5.28 19.69 -20.46
CA THR A 290 5.27 18.34 -19.91
C THR A 290 4.55 18.29 -18.56
N LEU A 291 4.30 17.07 -18.08
CA LEU A 291 3.78 16.85 -16.75
C LEU A 291 4.81 17.26 -15.68
N ASP A 292 6.09 17.03 -15.93
CA ASP A 292 7.21 17.43 -15.05
C ASP A 292 7.27 18.95 -14.89
N ASP A 293 7.17 19.72 -16.00
CA ASP A 293 7.07 21.19 -15.96
C ASP A 293 5.85 21.66 -15.15
N THR A 294 4.76 20.89 -15.19
CA THR A 294 3.56 21.18 -14.40
C THR A 294 3.84 21.03 -12.91
N TYR A 295 4.53 19.96 -12.50
CA TYR A 295 4.91 19.75 -11.10
C TYR A 295 5.91 20.78 -10.62
N LEU A 296 6.92 21.12 -11.42
CA LEU A 296 7.85 22.21 -11.12
C LEU A 296 7.12 23.52 -10.88
N GLY A 297 6.18 23.89 -11.75
CA GLY A 297 5.41 25.11 -11.61
C GLY A 297 4.40 25.09 -10.44
N ILE A 298 4.06 23.92 -9.89
CA ILE A 298 3.27 23.83 -8.65
C ILE A 298 4.18 23.96 -7.43
N LEU A 299 5.31 23.25 -7.40
CA LEU A 299 6.30 23.29 -6.32
C LEU A 299 6.89 24.70 -6.16
N SER A 300 7.21 25.39 -7.26
CA SER A 300 7.76 26.74 -7.24
C SER A 300 6.80 27.82 -6.72
N LYS A 301 5.52 27.47 -6.51
CA LYS A 301 4.47 28.37 -5.98
C LYS A 301 4.16 28.10 -4.51
N ILE A 302 4.77 27.07 -3.91
CA ILE A 302 4.71 26.85 -2.47
C ILE A 302 5.43 28.03 -1.82
N ASP A 303 4.79 28.63 -0.81
CA ASP A 303 5.40 29.72 -0.07
C ASP A 303 6.71 29.23 0.57
N PRO A 304 7.84 29.97 0.45
CA PRO A 304 9.09 29.59 1.08
C PRO A 304 8.98 29.30 2.59
N GLU A 305 8.01 29.91 3.30
CA GLU A 305 7.75 29.60 4.72
C GLU A 305 7.29 28.15 4.94
N PHE A 306 6.59 27.56 3.96
CA PHE A 306 6.04 26.20 4.06
C PHE A 306 6.87 25.13 3.35
N THR A 307 8.03 25.47 2.76
CA THR A 307 8.86 24.50 2.01
C THR A 307 9.19 23.26 2.85
N HIS A 308 9.62 23.46 4.10
CA HIS A 308 9.99 22.36 4.99
C HIS A 308 8.79 21.46 5.33
N ASP A 309 7.63 22.04 5.62
CA ASP A 309 6.42 21.28 5.90
C ASP A 309 5.89 20.57 4.66
N ALA A 310 5.97 21.19 3.49
CA ALA A 310 5.62 20.57 2.23
C ALA A 310 6.46 19.32 1.96
N ILE A 311 7.79 19.38 2.14
CA ILE A 311 8.67 18.21 1.99
C ILE A 311 8.27 17.10 2.96
N ARG A 312 7.97 17.43 4.22
CA ARG A 312 7.53 16.44 5.22
C ARG A 312 6.19 15.80 4.87
N ILE A 313 5.19 16.60 4.48
CA ILE A 313 3.88 16.13 4.02
C ILE A 313 4.07 15.17 2.83
N LEU A 314 4.82 15.61 1.81
CA LEU A 314 5.07 14.82 0.62
C LEU A 314 5.85 13.53 0.93
N SER A 315 6.76 13.56 1.91
CA SER A 315 7.50 12.37 2.35
C SER A 315 6.58 11.33 2.97
N TRP A 316 5.68 11.75 3.87
CA TRP A 316 4.62 10.90 4.42
C TRP A 316 3.76 10.30 3.31
N LEU A 317 3.32 11.11 2.35
CA LEU A 317 2.45 10.64 1.27
C LEU A 317 3.16 9.75 0.25
N CYS A 318 4.49 9.85 0.11
CA CYS A 318 5.26 8.98 -0.76
C CYS A 318 5.55 7.62 -0.10
N PHE A 319 5.88 7.58 1.19
CA PHE A 319 6.53 6.42 1.80
C PHE A 319 5.81 5.80 3.00
N ALA A 320 4.71 6.37 3.49
CA ALA A 320 3.89 5.71 4.51
C ALA A 320 3.38 4.34 4.03
N PHE A 321 3.30 3.38 4.96
CA PHE A 321 2.83 2.01 4.70
C PHE A 321 1.32 1.93 4.45
N ARG A 322 0.58 2.90 5.00
CA ARG A 322 -0.81 3.17 4.63
C ARG A 322 -1.02 4.66 4.39
N PRO A 323 -2.04 5.05 3.61
CA PRO A 323 -2.40 6.46 3.46
C PRO A 323 -2.66 7.08 4.85
N PRO A 324 -1.92 8.13 5.25
CA PRO A 324 -2.15 8.78 6.52
C PRO A 324 -3.39 9.68 6.43
N THR A 325 -4.04 9.95 7.57
CA THR A 325 -5.11 10.93 7.64
C THR A 325 -4.56 12.36 7.71
N LEU A 326 -5.39 13.36 7.42
CA LEU A 326 -5.02 14.76 7.60
C LEU A 326 -4.56 15.04 9.04
N SER A 327 -5.25 14.48 10.03
CA SER A 327 -4.94 14.70 11.45
C SER A 327 -3.62 14.05 11.85
N GLU A 328 -3.33 12.84 11.34
CA GLU A 328 -2.03 12.17 11.58
C GLU A 328 -0.86 12.97 11.01
N VAL A 329 -0.99 13.49 9.78
CA VAL A 329 0.07 14.33 9.19
C VAL A 329 0.22 15.64 9.96
N ALA A 330 -0.88 16.29 10.35
CA ALA A 330 -0.82 17.52 11.16
C ALA A 330 -0.10 17.31 12.50
N GLU A 331 -0.32 16.15 13.12
CA GLU A 331 0.35 15.77 14.37
C GLU A 331 1.82 15.39 14.14
N ALA A 332 2.14 14.71 13.05
CA ALA A 332 3.51 14.40 12.67
C ALA A 332 4.34 15.66 12.40
N LEU A 333 3.74 16.73 11.87
CA LEU A 333 4.41 18.01 11.61
C LEU A 333 4.79 18.76 12.90
N ALA A 334 4.06 18.55 13.99
CA ALA A 334 4.37 19.13 15.29
C ALA A 334 5.64 18.55 15.96
N ILE A 335 6.23 17.49 15.38
CA ILE A 335 7.48 16.91 15.89
C ILE A 335 8.67 17.71 15.39
N ASN A 336 9.49 18.20 16.33
CA ASN A 336 10.78 18.79 16.04
C ASN A 336 11.86 17.69 16.05
N LEU A 337 12.42 17.40 14.88
CA LEU A 337 13.40 16.34 14.69
C LEU A 337 14.80 16.69 15.22
N GLU A 338 15.11 17.97 15.39
CA GLU A 338 16.40 18.44 15.91
C GLU A 338 16.43 18.33 17.43
N SER A 339 15.39 18.83 18.09
CA SER A 339 15.25 18.76 19.55
C SER A 339 14.72 17.41 20.05
N SER A 340 14.27 16.54 19.13
CA SER A 340 13.66 15.24 19.42
C SER A 340 12.46 15.34 20.37
N LYS A 341 11.61 16.34 20.15
CA LYS A 341 10.44 16.64 21.00
C LYS A 341 9.20 16.88 20.17
N TYR A 342 8.06 16.48 20.73
CA TYR A 342 6.76 16.91 20.26
C TYR A 342 6.46 18.31 20.80
N ASP A 343 6.20 19.26 19.90
CA ASP A 343 5.91 20.64 20.25
C ASP A 343 4.49 20.99 19.78
N THR A 344 3.56 21.05 20.74
CA THR A 344 2.16 21.38 20.47
C THR A 344 1.98 22.77 19.87
N THR A 345 2.96 23.68 20.03
CA THR A 345 2.92 25.02 19.44
C THR A 345 3.18 25.01 17.93
N GLN A 346 3.85 23.96 17.42
CA GLN A 346 4.12 23.76 16.00
C GLN A 346 2.98 23.01 15.29
N ARG A 347 1.94 22.60 16.02
CA ARG A 347 0.81 21.87 15.44
C ARG A 347 -0.02 22.79 14.55
N ILE A 348 -0.26 22.33 13.33
CA ILE A 348 -1.24 22.95 12.41
C ILE A 348 -2.61 22.92 13.08
N GLN A 349 -3.23 24.10 13.23
CA GLN A 349 -4.48 24.27 13.97
C GLN A 349 -5.69 23.71 13.20
N ASP A 350 -5.80 24.00 11.90
CA ASP A 350 -6.76 23.33 11.01
C ASP A 350 -6.01 22.38 10.09
N ALA A 351 -6.17 21.07 10.29
CA ALA A 351 -5.52 20.06 9.46
C ALA A 351 -5.82 20.22 7.95
N LYS A 352 -6.91 20.92 7.56
CA LYS A 352 -7.20 21.23 6.15
C LYS A 352 -6.17 22.17 5.51
N ASP A 353 -5.41 22.94 6.29
CA ASP A 353 -4.35 23.82 5.79
C ASP A 353 -3.21 23.04 5.11
N ILE A 354 -3.08 21.74 5.38
CA ILE A 354 -2.20 20.83 4.64
C ILE A 354 -2.53 20.82 3.13
N LEU A 355 -3.83 20.90 2.77
CA LEU A 355 -4.27 20.98 1.38
C LEU A 355 -3.92 22.33 0.74
N TYR A 356 -3.81 23.39 1.55
CA TYR A 356 -3.35 24.69 1.10
C TYR A 356 -1.85 24.68 0.81
N ILE A 357 -1.04 24.12 1.72
CA ILE A 357 0.43 24.06 1.62
C ILE A 357 0.86 23.34 0.34
N CYS A 358 0.38 22.11 0.12
CA CYS A 358 0.81 21.28 -1.01
C CYS A 358 -0.05 21.48 -2.27
N GLY A 359 -1.10 22.30 -2.18
CA GLY A 359 -2.00 22.63 -3.29
C GLY A 359 -2.53 21.40 -4.04
N SER A 360 -2.44 21.45 -5.38
CA SER A 360 -2.98 20.41 -6.28
C SER A 360 -2.15 19.12 -6.33
N LEU A 361 -1.05 19.02 -5.59
CA LEU A 361 -0.26 17.80 -5.49
C LEU A 361 -0.93 16.77 -4.56
N VAL A 362 -1.80 17.22 -3.66
CA VAL A 362 -2.41 16.41 -2.60
C VAL A 362 -3.93 16.48 -2.70
N THR A 363 -4.60 15.38 -2.34
CA THR A 363 -6.06 15.30 -2.29
C THR A 363 -6.52 14.51 -1.06
N LYS A 364 -7.76 14.77 -0.65
CA LYS A 364 -8.43 14.01 0.42
C LYS A 364 -9.40 13.01 -0.21
N SER A 365 -9.36 11.75 0.23
CA SER A 365 -10.36 10.76 -0.20
C SER A 365 -11.77 11.14 0.26
N SER A 366 -12.78 10.80 -0.55
CA SER A 366 -14.19 10.96 -0.23
C SER A 366 -14.73 9.96 0.79
N ASP A 367 -13.96 8.93 1.14
CA ASP A 367 -14.42 7.83 1.98
C ASP A 367 -14.42 8.20 3.49
N PHE A 368 -15.20 7.44 4.28
CA PHE A 368 -15.24 7.59 5.74
C PHE A 368 -13.84 7.46 6.34
N GLY A 369 -13.38 8.53 7.01
CA GLY A 369 -12.03 8.63 7.58
C GLY A 369 -11.13 9.67 6.88
N GLY A 370 -11.44 10.07 5.64
CA GLY A 370 -10.82 11.23 5.01
C GLY A 370 -9.30 11.17 4.90
N VAL A 371 -8.77 10.06 4.41
CA VAL A 371 -7.32 9.86 4.22
C VAL A 371 -6.72 10.84 3.22
N LEU A 372 -5.48 11.24 3.46
CA LEU A 372 -4.67 12.09 2.61
C LEU A 372 -3.90 11.24 1.62
N LYS A 373 -3.92 11.63 0.34
CA LYS A 373 -3.21 10.94 -0.74
C LYS A 373 -2.54 11.94 -1.66
N LEU A 374 -1.49 11.51 -2.35
CA LEU A 374 -1.05 12.22 -3.55
C LEU A 374 -2.19 12.22 -4.56
N SER A 375 -2.35 13.34 -5.22
CA SER A 375 -3.39 13.54 -6.24
C SER A 375 -3.24 12.62 -7.45
N HIS A 376 -2.04 12.07 -7.69
CA HIS A 376 -1.78 11.05 -8.71
C HIS A 376 -0.42 10.35 -8.46
N TYR A 377 -0.27 9.10 -8.92
CA TYR A 377 0.97 8.33 -8.78
C TYR A 377 2.19 9.03 -9.39
N SER A 378 2.02 9.66 -10.56
CA SER A 378 3.12 10.38 -11.23
C SER A 378 3.70 11.54 -10.41
N VAL A 379 3.01 12.01 -9.36
CA VAL A 379 3.60 12.96 -8.40
C VAL A 379 4.70 12.27 -7.58
N LYS A 380 4.42 11.09 -7.02
CA LYS A 380 5.42 10.29 -6.29
C LYS A 380 6.60 9.97 -7.19
N GLU A 381 6.31 9.51 -8.41
CA GLU A 381 7.34 9.19 -9.41
C GLU A 381 8.25 10.39 -9.68
N TYR A 382 7.68 11.58 -9.84
CA TYR A 382 8.46 12.80 -10.08
C TYR A 382 9.32 13.18 -8.87
N LEU A 383 8.75 13.18 -7.66
CA LEU A 383 9.44 13.56 -6.42
C LEU A 383 10.57 12.58 -6.03
N THR A 384 10.47 11.32 -6.47
CA THR A 384 11.45 10.26 -6.16
C THR A 384 12.44 10.01 -7.31
N SER A 385 12.28 10.70 -8.43
CA SER A 385 13.11 10.54 -9.62
C SER A 385 14.27 11.53 -9.65
N SER A 386 15.40 11.12 -10.22
CA SER A 386 16.56 12.00 -10.47
C SER A 386 16.25 13.16 -11.43
N ARG A 387 15.10 13.14 -12.12
CA ARG A 387 14.65 14.22 -13.00
C ARG A 387 14.52 15.56 -12.26
N ILE A 388 14.00 15.56 -11.02
CA ILE A 388 13.83 16.80 -10.24
C ILE A 388 15.17 17.40 -9.80
N LEU A 389 16.22 16.58 -9.67
CA LEU A 389 17.55 17.04 -9.27
C LEU A 389 18.20 17.99 -10.29
N GLN A 390 17.75 17.94 -11.54
CA GLN A 390 18.23 18.83 -12.61
C GLN A 390 17.49 20.17 -12.66
N SER A 391 16.57 20.41 -11.72
CA SER A 391 15.71 21.59 -11.70
C SER A 391 16.04 22.53 -10.53
N ASP A 392 15.50 23.75 -10.61
CA ASP A 392 15.55 24.74 -9.52
C ASP A 392 14.71 24.34 -8.29
N GLN A 393 14.06 23.16 -8.31
CA GLN A 393 13.22 22.62 -7.24
C GLN A 393 13.78 21.30 -6.69
N SER A 394 15.10 21.08 -6.84
CA SER A 394 15.79 19.86 -6.39
C SER A 394 15.66 19.58 -4.89
N GLU A 395 15.36 20.59 -4.06
CA GLU A 395 15.09 20.43 -2.63
C GLU A 395 13.86 19.56 -2.32
N TYR A 396 12.91 19.45 -3.26
CA TYR A 396 11.74 18.58 -3.13
C TYR A 396 12.01 17.13 -3.54
N TYR A 397 13.25 16.78 -3.87
CA TYR A 397 13.62 15.38 -4.10
C TYR A 397 13.50 14.57 -2.82
N ILE A 398 12.78 13.45 -2.89
CA ILE A 398 12.54 12.56 -1.74
C ILE A 398 13.13 11.19 -2.06
N SER A 399 14.23 10.85 -1.38
CA SER A 399 14.75 9.48 -1.41
C SER A 399 13.99 8.58 -0.43
N GLU A 400 13.84 7.31 -0.78
CA GLU A 400 13.20 6.32 0.09
C GLU A 400 13.91 6.19 1.45
N GLN A 401 15.25 6.18 1.43
CA GLN A 401 16.06 6.12 2.64
C GLN A 401 15.83 7.34 3.54
N ALA A 402 15.92 8.56 3.01
CA ALA A 402 15.73 9.77 3.81
C ALA A 402 14.30 9.88 4.37
N ALA A 403 13.29 9.50 3.58
CA ALA A 403 11.91 9.46 4.04
C ALA A 403 11.71 8.39 5.12
N GLY A 404 12.32 7.20 4.97
CA GLY A 404 12.32 6.14 5.98
C GLY A 404 12.91 6.62 7.30
N ILE A 405 14.07 7.29 7.25
CA ILE A 405 14.72 7.89 8.44
C ILE A 405 13.79 8.91 9.09
N PHE A 406 13.28 9.84 8.30
CA PHE A 406 12.38 10.89 8.79
C PHE A 406 11.14 10.32 9.47
N ILE A 407 10.43 9.39 8.82
CA ILE A 407 9.18 8.84 9.34
C ILE A 407 9.45 7.95 10.56
N ALA A 408 10.48 7.09 10.52
CA ALA A 408 10.88 6.28 11.67
C ALA A 408 11.21 7.16 12.89
N LYS A 409 12.02 8.20 12.68
CA LYS A 409 12.38 9.15 13.74
C LYS A 409 11.16 9.86 14.31
N THR A 410 10.24 10.28 13.44
CA THR A 410 8.97 10.91 13.81
C THR A 410 8.15 9.98 14.71
N CYS A 411 7.92 8.73 14.28
CA CYS A 411 7.19 7.74 15.06
C CYS A 411 7.87 7.44 16.41
N LEU A 412 9.20 7.27 16.42
CA LEU A 412 9.95 6.99 17.64
C LEU A 412 9.86 8.16 18.63
N ILE A 413 10.13 9.40 18.21
CA ILE A 413 9.99 10.58 19.08
C ILE A 413 8.57 10.68 19.62
N TYR A 414 7.59 10.46 18.75
CA TYR A 414 6.18 10.52 19.12
C TYR A 414 5.81 9.51 20.21
N LEU A 415 6.32 8.28 20.14
CA LEU A 415 6.05 7.25 21.16
C LEU A 415 6.75 7.55 22.50
N HIS A 416 7.87 8.26 22.50
CA HIS A 416 8.60 8.61 23.72
C HIS A 416 7.97 9.73 24.54
N GLN A 417 7.04 10.50 23.97
CA GLN A 417 6.48 11.66 24.69
C GLN A 417 5.49 11.27 25.78
N PHE A 418 4.96 10.05 25.73
CA PHE A 418 3.87 9.60 26.57
C PHE A 418 4.40 8.91 27.82
N ASP A 419 3.81 9.25 28.96
CA ASP A 419 4.09 8.68 30.27
C ASP A 419 2.78 8.25 30.95
N PHE A 420 1.98 7.43 30.26
CA PHE A 420 0.72 6.94 30.80
C PHE A 420 0.95 6.04 32.01
N SER A 421 0.13 6.22 33.03
CA SER A 421 0.23 5.48 34.28
C SER A 421 -0.55 4.16 34.25
N SER A 422 -1.42 3.94 33.25
CA SER A 422 -2.23 2.73 33.12
C SER A 422 -2.67 2.45 31.69
N HIS A 423 -3.06 1.19 31.41
CA HIS A 423 -3.63 0.79 30.12
C HIS A 423 -4.92 1.56 29.79
N ALA A 424 -5.79 1.81 30.77
CA ALA A 424 -7.03 2.55 30.56
C ALA A 424 -6.77 4.01 30.16
N GLU A 425 -5.73 4.63 30.72
CA GLU A 425 -5.30 5.98 30.34
C GLU A 425 -4.75 5.99 28.90
N ALA A 426 -3.91 5.00 28.56
CA ALA A 426 -3.39 4.84 27.21
C ALA A 426 -4.51 4.60 26.19
N ASP A 427 -5.50 3.76 26.51
CA ASP A 427 -6.63 3.47 25.62
C ASP A 427 -7.53 4.71 25.41
N ALA A 428 -7.81 5.45 26.48
CA ALA A 428 -8.53 6.72 26.38
C ALA A 428 -7.79 7.76 25.52
N ALA A 429 -6.45 7.76 25.56
CA ALA A 429 -5.63 8.68 24.78
C ALA A 429 -5.65 8.39 23.27
N ARG A 430 -6.08 7.19 22.82
CA ARG A 430 -6.12 6.83 21.38
C ARG A 430 -6.99 7.77 20.55
N THR A 431 -8.04 8.35 21.13
CA THR A 431 -8.92 9.27 20.40
C THR A 431 -8.30 10.64 20.19
N ASP A 432 -7.46 11.08 21.13
CA ASP A 432 -6.89 12.42 21.16
C ASP A 432 -5.53 12.49 20.43
N HIS A 433 -4.85 11.35 20.33
CA HIS A 433 -3.52 11.18 19.77
C HIS A 433 -3.54 10.24 18.57
N VAL A 434 -3.95 10.78 17.43
CA VAL A 434 -4.30 10.01 16.23
C VAL A 434 -3.09 9.34 15.58
N LEU A 435 -1.88 9.87 15.79
CA LEU A 435 -0.64 9.29 15.25
C LEU A 435 -0.12 8.08 16.06
N ILE A 436 -0.64 7.81 17.28
CA ILE A 436 -0.15 6.72 18.15
C ILE A 436 -0.24 5.37 17.44
N GLN A 437 -1.40 5.08 16.83
CA GLN A 437 -1.63 3.77 16.23
C GLN A 437 -0.71 3.55 15.03
N TYR A 438 -0.61 4.54 14.13
CA TYR A 438 0.35 4.47 13.01
C TYR A 438 1.77 4.25 13.52
N SER A 439 2.19 5.04 14.51
CA SER A 439 3.56 4.99 15.03
C SER A 439 3.85 3.63 15.65
N THR A 440 2.92 3.09 16.43
CA THR A 440 3.05 1.79 17.08
C THR A 440 3.19 0.66 16.05
N ASP A 441 2.36 0.68 15.00
CA ASP A 441 2.27 -0.38 14.01
C ASP A 441 3.44 -0.37 13.02
N PHE A 442 3.95 0.82 12.65
CA PHE A 442 4.83 0.97 11.49
C PHE A 442 6.22 1.57 11.76
N TRP A 443 6.55 1.98 12.99
CA TRP A 443 7.88 2.54 13.27
C TRP A 443 9.00 1.55 12.91
N SER A 444 8.80 0.27 13.20
CA SER A 444 9.79 -0.79 13.02
C SER A 444 10.00 -1.15 11.55
N GLU A 445 8.96 -1.06 10.73
CA GLU A 445 9.04 -1.24 9.29
C GLU A 445 9.77 -0.07 8.62
N HIS A 446 9.50 1.17 9.06
CA HIS A 446 10.26 2.34 8.61
C HIS A 446 11.71 2.30 9.07
N PHE A 447 11.95 1.81 10.30
CA PHE A 447 13.30 1.60 10.83
C PHE A 447 14.11 0.63 9.96
N LYS A 448 13.51 -0.47 9.51
CA LYS A 448 14.18 -1.43 8.61
C LYS A 448 14.49 -0.84 7.24
N ARG A 449 13.65 0.05 6.71
CA ARG A 449 13.91 0.78 5.45
C ARG A 449 15.00 1.83 5.60
N ALA A 450 15.15 2.39 6.78
CA ALA A 450 16.14 3.41 7.13
C ALA A 450 17.53 2.78 7.33
N GLU A 451 18.08 2.11 6.30
CA GLU A 451 19.42 1.54 6.34
C GLU A 451 20.45 2.60 6.74
N GLN A 452 21.44 2.21 7.56
CA GLN A 452 22.58 3.06 7.95
C GLN A 452 22.21 4.35 8.71
N ALA A 453 21.19 4.30 9.57
CA ALA A 453 20.73 5.45 10.38
C ALA A 453 21.01 5.25 11.89
N PRO A 454 22.25 5.51 12.36
CA PRO A 454 22.63 5.26 13.76
C PRO A 454 21.84 6.10 14.77
N GLU A 455 21.33 7.26 14.38
CA GLU A 455 20.48 8.11 15.21
C GLU A 455 19.14 7.47 15.55
N LEU A 456 18.65 6.53 14.73
CA LEU A 456 17.44 5.78 15.04
C LEU A 456 17.72 4.68 16.05
N LEU A 457 18.91 4.07 16.03
CA LEU A 457 19.26 2.96 16.92
C LEU A 457 19.13 3.36 18.39
N SER A 458 19.60 4.56 18.77
CA SER A 458 19.46 5.03 20.15
C SER A 458 18.01 5.19 20.56
N LEU A 459 17.17 5.77 19.69
CA LEU A 459 15.75 5.95 19.97
C LEU A 459 15.00 4.61 20.03
N ALA A 460 15.28 3.69 19.11
CA ALA A 460 14.66 2.36 19.11
C ALA A 460 15.03 1.56 20.36
N ILE A 461 16.29 1.59 20.77
CA ILE A 461 16.76 0.91 21.99
C ILE A 461 16.14 1.54 23.23
N ASP A 462 16.05 2.86 23.27
CA ASP A 462 15.39 3.58 24.35
C ASP A 462 13.90 3.24 24.44
N LEU A 463 13.21 3.06 23.31
CA LEU A 463 11.81 2.63 23.30
C LEU A 463 11.64 1.21 23.86
N LEU A 464 12.62 0.32 23.60
CA LEU A 464 12.60 -1.07 24.04
C LEU A 464 13.14 -1.29 25.47
N ASP A 465 13.49 -0.21 26.15
CA ASP A 465 13.95 -0.24 27.54
C ASP A 465 12.75 -0.39 28.49
N GLU A 466 12.59 -1.58 29.06
CA GLU A 466 11.48 -1.89 29.98
C GLU A 466 11.42 -1.03 31.24
N THR A 467 12.52 -0.33 31.56
CA THR A 467 12.55 0.60 32.70
C THR A 467 11.89 1.94 32.39
N LYS A 468 11.59 2.22 31.12
CA LYS A 468 10.92 3.44 30.67
C LYS A 468 9.44 3.19 30.42
N SER A 469 8.60 4.15 30.78
CA SER A 469 7.16 4.10 30.52
C SER A 469 6.82 4.06 29.03
N SER A 470 7.65 4.66 28.17
CA SER A 470 7.53 4.59 26.72
C SER A 470 7.45 3.15 26.19
N PHE A 471 8.20 2.22 26.80
CA PHE A 471 8.12 0.80 26.46
C PHE A 471 6.75 0.21 26.78
N LEU A 472 6.25 0.43 28.01
CA LEU A 472 4.96 -0.09 28.46
C LEU A 472 3.82 0.47 27.60
N ASN A 473 3.87 1.77 27.29
CA ASN A 473 2.90 2.43 26.42
C ASN A 473 2.88 1.80 25.03
N TRP A 474 4.05 1.63 24.42
CA TRP A 474 4.17 0.95 23.13
C TRP A 474 3.63 -0.49 23.21
N ALA A 475 3.98 -1.25 24.26
CA ALA A 475 3.55 -2.64 24.43
C ALA A 475 2.02 -2.77 24.60
N TRP A 476 1.38 -1.83 25.29
CA TRP A 476 -0.09 -1.74 25.38
C TRP A 476 -0.72 -1.47 24.02
N PHE A 477 -0.21 -0.49 23.27
CA PHE A 477 -0.77 -0.15 21.96
C PHE A 477 -0.58 -1.25 20.93
N ALA A 478 0.56 -1.93 20.97
CA ALA A 478 0.89 -3.03 20.07
C ALA A 478 0.13 -4.33 20.40
N GLY A 479 -0.70 -4.35 21.45
CA GLY A 479 -1.42 -5.54 21.89
C GLY A 479 -0.50 -6.66 22.39
N ILE A 480 0.74 -6.32 22.78
CA ILE A 480 1.74 -7.25 23.30
C ILE A 480 1.39 -7.66 24.74
N VAL A 481 0.57 -6.86 25.44
CA VAL A 481 0.02 -7.12 26.77
C VAL A 481 -1.49 -7.36 26.67
N PRO A 482 -1.98 -8.61 26.58
CA PRO A 482 -3.42 -8.91 26.56
C PRO A 482 -4.14 -8.56 27.86
N ASP A 483 -5.37 -8.05 27.73
CA ASP A 483 -6.35 -8.04 28.82
C ASP A 483 -6.60 -9.47 29.32
N GLY A 484 -6.49 -9.67 30.64
CA GLY A 484 -6.92 -10.90 31.31
C GLY A 484 -5.87 -12.00 31.49
N PHE A 485 -4.60 -11.80 31.09
CA PHE A 485 -3.49 -12.71 31.46
C PHE A 485 -2.33 -12.02 32.19
N TYR A 486 -2.35 -10.70 32.29
CA TYR A 486 -1.28 -9.89 32.87
C TYR A 486 -1.89 -8.86 33.83
N THR A 487 -1.77 -9.09 35.13
CA THR A 487 -2.08 -8.08 36.16
C THR A 487 -1.02 -6.99 36.14
N GLU A 488 -1.36 -5.80 36.66
CA GLU A 488 -0.67 -4.49 36.69
C GLU A 488 0.82 -4.43 37.12
N THR A 489 1.51 -5.55 37.21
CA THR A 489 2.98 -5.62 37.22
C THR A 489 3.37 -6.87 36.42
N PRO A 490 4.11 -6.73 35.30
CA PRO A 490 4.58 -7.92 34.61
C PRO A 490 5.47 -8.70 35.57
N ARG A 491 5.27 -10.02 35.67
CA ARG A 491 6.25 -10.90 36.30
C ARG A 491 7.48 -10.96 35.39
N TRP A 492 8.24 -9.88 35.30
CA TRP A 492 9.61 -9.89 34.85
C TRP A 492 10.37 -10.67 35.93
N THR A 493 10.43 -12.00 35.81
CA THR A 493 11.28 -12.82 36.67
C THR A 493 12.72 -12.44 36.36
N SER A 494 13.25 -11.45 37.08
CA SER A 494 14.66 -11.07 37.12
C SER A 494 15.38 -11.05 35.76
N GLN A 495 14.75 -10.50 34.72
CA GLN A 495 15.44 -10.28 33.45
C GLN A 495 16.22 -8.98 33.53
N THR A 496 17.41 -8.99 32.94
CA THR A 496 18.21 -7.77 32.84
C THR A 496 17.64 -6.90 31.71
N ARG A 497 17.55 -5.58 31.92
CA ARG A 497 17.17 -4.55 30.93
C ARG A 497 17.58 -4.87 29.48
N ASN A 498 18.80 -5.38 29.29
CA ASN A 498 19.36 -5.68 27.98
C ASN A 498 18.73 -6.91 27.31
N SER A 499 18.32 -7.91 28.09
CA SER A 499 17.65 -9.12 27.59
C SER A 499 16.29 -8.82 26.96
N THR A 500 15.52 -7.91 27.56
CA THR A 500 14.24 -7.45 27.01
C THR A 500 14.44 -6.74 25.67
N ILE A 501 15.43 -5.84 25.59
CA ILE A 501 15.80 -5.16 24.35
C ILE A 501 16.16 -6.18 23.26
N LEU A 502 16.96 -7.20 23.58
CA LEU A 502 17.32 -8.27 22.64
C LEU A 502 16.09 -9.03 22.14
N TYR A 503 15.19 -9.42 23.04
CA TYR A 503 13.99 -10.18 22.69
C TYR A 503 13.11 -9.40 21.70
N TYR A 504 12.86 -8.11 21.95
CA TYR A 504 12.06 -7.28 21.05
C TYR A 504 12.80 -6.89 19.77
N ALA A 505 14.12 -6.74 19.79
CA ALA A 505 14.91 -6.58 18.58
C ALA A 505 14.74 -7.78 17.63
N VAL A 506 14.71 -9.01 18.16
CA VAL A 506 14.42 -10.23 17.41
C VAL A 506 12.96 -10.28 16.94
N LEU A 507 12.02 -9.84 17.78
CA LEU A 507 10.61 -9.72 17.40
C LEU A 507 10.42 -8.77 16.22
N ILE A 508 11.16 -7.66 16.18
CA ILE A 508 11.19 -6.71 15.06
C ILE A 508 11.90 -7.32 13.84
N GLY A 509 12.97 -8.09 14.07
CA GLY A 509 13.76 -8.73 13.01
C GLY A 509 14.74 -7.78 12.33
N SER A 510 15.25 -6.77 13.04
CA SER A 510 16.29 -5.87 12.53
C SER A 510 17.66 -6.33 12.99
N LEU A 511 18.53 -6.74 12.06
CA LEU A 511 19.88 -7.21 12.40
C LEU A 511 20.72 -6.14 13.08
N ASP A 512 20.59 -4.87 12.69
CA ASP A 512 21.34 -3.77 13.32
C ASP A 512 20.88 -3.52 14.75
N LEU A 513 19.56 -3.61 15.00
CA LEU A 513 19.01 -3.49 16.34
C LEU A 513 19.40 -4.69 17.22
N ILE A 514 19.43 -5.90 16.66
CA ILE A 514 19.85 -7.12 17.38
C ILE A 514 21.33 -7.04 17.74
N LYS A 515 22.21 -6.65 16.81
CA LYS A 515 23.64 -6.45 17.09
C LYS A 515 23.85 -5.39 18.18
N ALA A 516 23.18 -4.25 18.06
CA ALA A 516 23.26 -3.21 19.08
C ALA A 516 22.73 -3.68 20.45
N ALA A 517 21.71 -4.54 20.48
CA ALA A 517 21.23 -5.16 21.71
C ALA A 517 22.25 -6.14 22.30
N LEU A 518 22.88 -6.99 21.47
CA LEU A 518 23.92 -7.94 21.88
C LEU A 518 25.17 -7.25 22.42
N ASP A 519 25.59 -6.12 21.83
CA ASP A 519 26.74 -5.32 22.28
C ASP A 519 26.55 -4.76 23.70
N ARG A 520 25.31 -4.75 24.21
CA ARG A 520 24.99 -4.34 25.59
C ARG A 520 25.14 -5.48 26.60
N GLY A 521 25.53 -6.68 26.16
CA GLY A 521 25.72 -7.86 27.02
C GLY A 521 24.43 -8.36 27.68
N PRO A 522 23.38 -8.68 26.91
CA PRO A 522 22.18 -9.31 27.45
C PRO A 522 22.47 -10.74 27.91
N ASP A 523 21.67 -11.24 28.84
CA ASP A 523 21.55 -12.69 29.02
C ASP A 523 20.76 -13.25 27.83
N VAL A 524 21.44 -14.01 26.96
CA VAL A 524 20.87 -14.62 25.74
C VAL A 524 19.93 -15.79 26.04
N HIS A 525 19.91 -16.29 27.28
CA HIS A 525 19.03 -17.36 27.75
C HIS A 525 17.81 -16.83 28.52
N ALA A 526 17.72 -15.51 28.71
CA ALA A 526 16.57 -14.90 29.33
C ALA A 526 15.29 -15.24 28.55
N GLU A 527 14.29 -15.72 29.28
CA GLU A 527 12.98 -16.02 28.72
C GLU A 527 12.13 -14.75 28.64
N GLY A 528 11.82 -14.26 27.44
CA GLY A 528 10.94 -13.12 27.27
C GLY A 528 9.46 -13.48 27.33
N GLY A 529 8.73 -13.12 26.28
CA GLY A 529 7.30 -13.42 26.12
C GLY A 529 6.96 -14.91 25.99
N VAL A 530 5.76 -15.21 25.48
CA VAL A 530 5.20 -16.57 25.36
C VAL A 530 6.11 -17.55 24.59
N PHE A 531 7.00 -17.04 23.74
CA PHE A 531 7.93 -17.82 22.93
C PHE A 531 9.21 -18.25 23.66
N GLY A 532 9.45 -17.78 24.89
CA GLY A 532 10.66 -18.14 25.65
C GLY A 532 11.86 -17.27 25.26
N THR A 533 12.99 -17.88 24.92
CA THR A 533 14.23 -17.14 24.58
C THR A 533 14.17 -16.44 23.22
N ALA A 534 15.08 -15.49 23.02
CA ALA A 534 15.35 -14.88 21.72
C ALA A 534 15.62 -15.93 20.62
N LEU A 535 16.32 -17.03 20.93
CA LEU A 535 16.60 -18.11 19.97
C LEU A 535 15.33 -18.87 19.57
N THR A 536 14.47 -19.21 20.54
CA THR A 536 13.19 -19.87 20.24
C THR A 536 12.28 -18.97 19.41
N LEU A 537 12.25 -17.65 19.69
CA LEU A 537 11.51 -16.68 18.89
C LEU A 537 12.06 -16.58 17.45
N ALA A 538 13.38 -16.52 17.27
CA ALA A 538 13.99 -16.49 15.93
C ALA A 538 13.67 -17.76 15.12
N ALA A 539 13.75 -18.92 15.77
CA ALA A 539 13.40 -20.21 15.17
C ALA A 539 11.90 -20.31 14.83
N TYR A 540 11.02 -19.75 15.67
CA TYR A 540 9.59 -19.60 15.39
C TYR A 540 9.33 -18.73 14.15
N LYS A 541 10.03 -17.59 14.04
CA LYS A 541 9.85 -16.62 12.95
C LYS A 541 10.39 -17.09 11.60
N GLY A 542 11.20 -18.15 11.57
CA GLY A 542 11.75 -18.66 10.30
C GLY A 542 12.96 -17.90 9.80
N ASP A 543 13.66 -17.13 10.64
CA ASP A 543 14.83 -16.35 10.23
C ASP A 543 16.15 -17.08 10.56
N ALA A 544 16.70 -17.79 9.57
CA ALA A 544 17.95 -18.53 9.71
C ALA A 544 19.16 -17.62 10.02
N THR A 545 19.14 -16.36 9.55
CA THR A 545 20.23 -15.41 9.77
C THR A 545 20.27 -14.98 11.25
N ILE A 546 19.11 -14.69 11.83
CA ILE A 546 19.01 -14.35 13.26
C ILE A 546 19.34 -15.57 14.13
N VAL A 547 18.89 -16.78 13.75
CA VAL A 547 19.25 -18.01 14.47
C VAL A 547 20.77 -18.20 14.49
N GLN A 548 21.44 -18.07 13.34
CA GLN A 548 22.89 -18.19 13.26
C GLN A 548 23.60 -17.12 14.11
N LEU A 549 23.10 -15.88 14.09
CA LEU A 549 23.65 -14.78 14.88
C LEU A 549 23.55 -15.07 16.39
N LEU A 550 22.39 -15.50 16.87
CA LEU A 550 22.16 -15.82 18.29
C LEU A 550 23.02 -17.01 18.74
N LEU A 551 23.13 -18.08 17.93
CA LEU A 551 24.01 -19.22 18.21
C LEU A 551 25.49 -18.79 18.28
N SER A 552 25.94 -17.95 17.34
CA SER A 552 27.30 -17.40 17.36
C SER A 552 27.56 -16.48 18.56
N SER A 553 26.50 -15.94 19.16
CA SER A 553 26.53 -15.10 20.36
C SER A 553 26.36 -15.89 21.65
N GLY A 554 26.46 -17.23 21.59
CA GLY A 554 26.46 -18.11 22.77
C GLY A 554 25.10 -18.66 23.18
N ALA A 555 24.04 -18.48 22.39
CA ALA A 555 22.74 -19.09 22.69
C ALA A 555 22.83 -20.63 22.67
N GLU A 556 22.33 -21.26 23.73
CA GLU A 556 22.38 -22.72 23.89
C GLU A 556 21.29 -23.36 23.04
N VAL A 557 21.71 -24.18 22.07
CA VAL A 557 20.81 -24.77 21.06
C VAL A 557 19.69 -25.63 21.64
N ASN A 558 19.92 -26.24 22.80
CA ASN A 558 18.97 -27.13 23.49
C ASN A 558 18.25 -26.45 24.68
N TYR A 559 18.41 -25.13 24.85
CA TYR A 559 17.80 -24.42 25.96
C TYR A 559 16.28 -24.58 25.92
N GLN A 560 15.70 -24.96 27.07
CA GLN A 560 14.27 -25.19 27.17
C GLN A 560 13.56 -23.95 27.68
N ALA A 561 12.69 -23.36 26.86
CA ALA A 561 11.95 -22.14 27.16
C ALA A 561 10.68 -21.99 26.32
N GLY A 562 9.69 -21.30 26.90
CA GLY A 562 8.45 -20.95 26.20
C GLY A 562 7.56 -22.14 25.83
N ILE A 563 6.47 -21.84 25.12
CA ILE A 563 5.41 -22.83 24.81
C ILE A 563 5.84 -23.96 23.88
N PHE A 564 6.92 -23.78 23.12
CA PHE A 564 7.39 -24.76 22.16
C PHE A 564 8.40 -25.74 22.75
N GLY A 565 8.88 -25.51 23.98
CA GLY A 565 9.91 -26.31 24.61
C GLY A 565 11.31 -25.85 24.21
N ASN A 566 11.72 -25.91 22.94
CA ASN A 566 13.01 -25.37 22.48
C ASN A 566 12.97 -24.86 21.02
N ALA A 567 14.08 -24.29 20.54
CA ALA A 567 14.19 -23.75 19.18
C ALA A 567 13.98 -24.81 18.08
N LEU A 568 14.42 -26.06 18.30
CA LEU A 568 14.22 -27.16 17.35
C LEU A 568 12.75 -27.53 17.24
N GLN A 569 12.04 -27.62 18.37
CA GLN A 569 10.62 -27.91 18.41
C GLN A 569 9.79 -26.76 17.82
N ALA A 570 10.16 -25.50 18.08
CA ALA A 570 9.54 -24.34 17.45
C ALA A 570 9.69 -24.37 15.92
N SER A 571 10.92 -24.54 15.42
CA SER A 571 11.17 -24.58 13.97
C SER A 571 10.53 -25.80 13.29
N ALA A 572 10.54 -26.97 13.93
CA ALA A 572 9.87 -28.17 13.43
C ALA A 572 8.35 -28.02 13.39
N TYR A 573 7.75 -27.43 14.43
CA TYR A 573 6.30 -27.16 14.47
C TYR A 573 5.84 -26.23 13.34
N TRP A 574 6.68 -25.27 12.95
CA TRP A 574 6.41 -24.33 11.85
C TRP A 574 6.95 -24.76 10.48
N GLY A 575 7.62 -25.92 10.38
CA GLY A 575 8.10 -26.48 9.12
C GLY A 575 9.32 -25.76 8.52
N TRP A 576 10.10 -25.05 9.33
CA TRP A 576 11.30 -24.34 8.89
C TRP A 576 12.47 -25.31 8.67
N VAL A 577 12.45 -26.05 7.57
CA VAL A 577 13.39 -27.15 7.27
C VAL A 577 14.86 -26.69 7.34
N GLU A 578 15.16 -25.50 6.80
CA GLU A 578 16.51 -24.93 6.85
C GLU A 578 16.98 -24.69 8.29
N ILE A 579 16.11 -24.14 9.14
CA ILE A 579 16.42 -23.89 10.56
C ILE A 579 16.55 -25.20 11.34
N VAL A 580 15.70 -26.18 11.05
CA VAL A 580 15.81 -27.52 11.66
C VAL A 580 17.18 -28.13 11.34
N ALA A 581 17.60 -28.10 10.07
CA ALA A 581 18.91 -28.58 9.66
C ALA A 581 20.05 -27.78 10.33
N LEU A 582 19.91 -26.46 10.39
CA LEU A 582 20.86 -25.56 11.05
C LEU A 582 21.02 -25.90 12.53
N LEU A 583 19.92 -26.02 13.28
CA LEU A 583 19.93 -26.34 14.71
C LEU A 583 20.52 -27.73 14.96
N ILE A 584 20.16 -28.75 14.16
CA ILE A 584 20.74 -30.10 14.26
C ILE A 584 22.24 -30.07 14.03
N SER A 585 22.73 -29.29 13.05
CA SER A 585 24.17 -29.15 12.80
C SER A 585 24.92 -28.51 13.97
N HIS A 586 24.23 -27.73 14.80
CA HIS A 586 24.75 -27.15 16.05
C HIS A 586 24.51 -28.05 17.28
N GLY A 587 24.03 -29.28 17.09
CA GLY A 587 23.85 -30.27 18.16
C GLY A 587 22.50 -30.20 18.87
N ALA A 588 21.45 -29.68 18.23
CA ALA A 588 20.08 -29.77 18.72
C ALA A 588 19.61 -31.24 18.77
N LYS A 589 18.89 -31.62 19.83
CA LYS A 589 18.41 -32.99 20.06
C LYS A 589 17.02 -33.03 20.69
#